data_AF-A0AAE0QII2-F1
#
_entry.id   AF-A0AAE0QII2-F1
#
_cell.length_a   1.000
_cell.length_b   1.000
_cell.length_c   1.000
_cell.angle_alpha   90.00
_cell.angle_beta   90.00
_cell.angle_gamma   90.00
#
_symmetry.space_group_name_H-M   'P 1'
#
loop_
_entity.id
_entity.type
_entity.pdbx_description
1 polymer ?
#
loop_
_entity_poly.entity_id
_entity_poly.type
_entity_poly.pdbx_seq_one_letter_code
_entity_poly.pdbx_strand_id
1 'polypeptide(L)'
;MTTVPLHSPPIVMKCLERLIMRHIKTQLPPSLDPLQFAYRPNRSTDDAITTTLHLSRTHISNHIAKFADNTTVVGLISKNDKSVYRQEVQRLTAWCKANRLSLNVDKTKEMVVDFRRAQSDHSPLFIDGFPVEIIKSTKFLGVHLAENFTWSLLRRLRKAHLPPPILTMFYRGTIESILSSCITAWFGNCTVSDRKTLQQIVRTAEIIGVSLPLITDMYTTRCIHKANSIVDDPTHLSHTLFTLLLSGKRHRSIWALTTRLCNSFFPQAIRLLNTQN
;
A
#
# COMPACT_ATOMS: atom_id res chain seq x y z
N MET A 1 19.74 13.35 -12.08
CA MET A 1 19.61 13.50 -10.61
C MET A 1 18.90 14.81 -10.33
N THR A 2 17.61 14.80 -10.01
CA THR A 2 16.93 15.98 -9.46
C THR A 2 17.27 16.08 -7.98
N THR A 3 18.06 17.07 -7.60
CA THR A 3 18.29 17.43 -6.20
C THR A 3 16.98 17.98 -5.63
N VAL A 4 16.46 17.36 -4.57
CA VAL A 4 15.33 17.91 -3.82
C VAL A 4 15.91 18.89 -2.80
N PRO A 5 15.65 20.20 -2.90
CA PRO A 5 16.11 21.14 -1.89
C PRO A 5 15.41 20.83 -0.57
N LEU A 6 16.20 20.45 0.44
CA LEU A 6 15.69 20.19 1.79
C LEU A 6 15.84 21.47 2.62
N HIS A 7 14.72 22.09 2.99
CA HIS A 7 14.72 23.23 3.90
C HIS A 7 14.43 22.76 5.32
N SER A 8 15.31 23.07 6.27
CA SER A 8 15.09 22.76 7.70
C SER A 8 14.84 24.06 8.45
N PRO A 9 13.58 24.38 8.79
CA PRO A 9 13.27 25.62 9.48
C PRO A 9 13.82 25.60 10.92
N PRO A 10 14.12 26.78 11.51
CA PRO A 10 14.54 26.91 12.91
C PRO A 10 13.55 26.24 13.87
N ILE A 11 14.03 25.76 15.02
CA ILE A 11 13.20 24.99 15.96
C ILE A 11 11.96 25.75 16.45
N VAL A 12 12.08 27.07 16.61
CA VAL A 12 10.97 27.97 16.98
C VAL A 12 9.88 27.96 15.90
N MET A 13 10.27 27.95 14.62
CA MET A 13 9.34 27.89 13.50
C MET A 13 8.67 26.52 13.41
N LYS A 14 9.38 25.41 13.68
CA LYS A 14 8.78 24.06 13.81
C LYS A 14 7.75 23.99 14.95
N CYS A 15 8.00 24.68 16.07
CA CYS A 15 7.04 24.77 17.17
C CYS A 15 5.78 25.55 16.76
N LEU A 16 5.97 26.67 16.06
CA LEU A 16 4.87 27.48 15.54
C LEU A 16 4.04 26.72 14.50
N GLU A 17 4.69 26.02 13.55
CA GLU A 17 4.03 25.14 12.58
C GLU A 17 3.16 24.09 13.27
N ARG A 18 3.65 23.46 14.35
CA ARG A 18 2.87 22.46 15.12
C ARG A 18 1.65 23.07 15.80
N LEU A 19 1.77 24.28 16.35
CA LEU A 19 0.67 25.00 16.99
C LEU A 19 -0.41 25.40 15.97
N ILE A 20 0.02 26.01 14.86
CA ILE A 20 -0.87 26.40 13.77
C ILE A 20 -1.54 25.16 13.14
N MET A 21 -0.79 24.07 12.92
CA MET A 21 -1.34 22.83 12.38
C MET A 21 -2.43 22.24 13.27
N ARG A 22 -2.27 22.29 14.61
CA ARG A 22 -3.32 21.84 15.54
C ARG A 22 -4.60 22.67 15.38
N HIS A 23 -4.46 24.00 15.32
CA HIS A 23 -5.60 24.90 15.17
C HIS A 23 -6.30 24.73 13.81
N ILE A 24 -5.55 24.62 12.72
CA ILE A 24 -6.12 24.37 11.39
C ILE A 24 -6.85 23.01 11.36
N LYS A 25 -6.28 21.96 11.95
CA LYS A 25 -6.92 20.64 12.04
C LYS A 25 -8.25 20.66 12.81
N THR A 26 -8.38 21.51 13.83
CA THR A 26 -9.65 21.66 14.56
C THR A 26 -10.73 22.42 13.79
N GLN A 27 -10.36 23.21 12.78
CA GLN A 27 -11.27 24.00 11.95
C GLN A 27 -11.64 23.30 10.63
N LEU A 28 -10.88 22.28 10.23
CA LEU A 28 -11.21 21.48 9.06
C LEU A 28 -12.37 20.53 9.38
N PRO A 29 -13.32 20.35 8.45
CA PRO A 29 -14.41 19.40 8.66
C PRO A 29 -13.85 17.98 8.86
N PRO A 30 -14.47 17.17 9.74
CA PRO A 30 -14.04 15.78 9.96
C PRO A 30 -14.14 14.92 8.70
N SER A 31 -14.90 15.39 7.69
CA SER A 31 -15.15 14.75 6.40
C SER A 31 -14.14 15.11 5.31
N LEU A 32 -12.90 15.50 5.63
CA LEU A 32 -11.84 15.54 4.61
C LEU A 32 -11.88 14.21 3.83
N ASP A 33 -11.78 14.28 2.50
CA ASP A 33 -11.93 13.18 1.54
C ASP A 33 -11.59 11.80 2.13
N PRO A 34 -12.55 10.87 2.27
CA PRO A 34 -12.32 9.59 2.93
C PRO A 34 -11.18 8.75 2.30
N LEU A 35 -10.78 9.04 1.05
CA LEU A 35 -9.69 8.37 0.33
C LEU A 35 -8.34 9.14 0.37
N GLN A 36 -8.23 10.16 1.23
CA GLN A 36 -6.96 10.82 1.54
C GLN A 36 -6.29 10.14 2.74
N PHE A 37 -5.23 9.38 2.48
CA PHE A 37 -4.52 8.60 3.50
C PHE A 37 -3.30 9.33 4.08
N ALA A 38 -2.69 10.24 3.32
CA ALA A 38 -1.51 10.98 3.78
C ALA A 38 -1.86 12.05 4.82
N TYR A 39 -0.92 12.28 5.75
CA TYR A 39 -0.98 13.31 6.79
C TYR A 39 -2.16 13.22 7.78
N ARG A 40 -2.84 12.06 7.80
CA ARG A 40 -3.85 11.73 8.81
C ARG A 40 -3.26 10.88 9.91
N PRO A 41 -3.63 11.13 11.18
CA PRO A 41 -3.30 10.20 12.25
C PRO A 41 -3.95 8.84 11.94
N ASN A 42 -3.24 7.76 12.28
CA ASN A 42 -3.73 6.37 12.13
C ASN A 42 -4.11 5.98 10.69
N ARG A 43 -3.52 6.62 9.68
CA ARG A 43 -3.62 6.20 8.27
C ARG A 43 -2.21 5.98 7.72
N SER A 44 -1.96 4.80 7.19
CA SER A 44 -0.67 4.36 6.69
C SER A 44 -0.70 4.16 5.17
N THR A 45 0.49 4.07 4.58
CA THR A 45 0.69 3.62 3.19
C THR A 45 0.01 2.28 2.93
N ASP A 46 0.06 1.37 3.90
CA ASP A 46 -0.55 0.04 3.80
C ASP A 46 -2.08 0.14 3.75
N ASP A 47 -2.70 1.10 4.44
CA ASP A 47 -4.16 1.34 4.39
C ASP A 47 -4.59 1.82 3.02
N ALA A 48 -3.82 2.71 2.40
CA ALA A 48 -4.06 3.16 1.04
C ALA A 48 -4.02 1.98 0.05
N ILE A 49 -2.97 1.16 0.13
CA ILE A 49 -2.77 0.02 -0.78
C ILE A 49 -3.86 -1.03 -0.59
N THR A 50 -4.10 -1.47 0.65
CA THR A 50 -5.11 -2.50 0.95
C THR A 50 -6.53 -2.04 0.57
N THR A 51 -6.89 -0.79 0.84
CA THR A 51 -8.21 -0.23 0.49
C THR A 51 -8.36 -0.10 -1.02
N THR A 52 -7.36 0.43 -1.73
CA THR A 52 -7.39 0.57 -3.19
C THR A 52 -7.47 -0.81 -3.88
N LEU A 53 -6.69 -1.77 -3.40
CA LEU A 53 -6.74 -3.16 -3.87
C LEU A 53 -8.07 -3.86 -3.57
N HIS A 54 -8.75 -3.48 -2.50
CA HIS A 54 -10.08 -3.99 -2.19
C HIS A 54 -11.12 -3.39 -3.13
N LEU A 55 -11.18 -2.05 -3.26
CA LEU A 55 -12.14 -1.34 -4.09
C LEU A 55 -12.06 -1.76 -5.57
N SER A 56 -10.84 -1.86 -6.12
CA SER A 56 -10.61 -2.37 -7.49
C SER A 56 -11.13 -3.78 -7.75
N ARG A 57 -11.36 -4.57 -6.69
CA ARG A 57 -11.81 -5.96 -6.77
C ARG A 57 -13.27 -6.14 -6.37
N THR A 58 -13.89 -5.17 -5.69
CA THR A 58 -15.27 -5.25 -5.17
C THR A 58 -16.26 -4.36 -5.92
N HIS A 59 -15.84 -3.23 -6.50
CA HIS A 59 -16.75 -2.27 -7.13
C HIS A 59 -16.47 -2.06 -8.62
N ILE A 60 -17.55 -1.76 -9.35
CA ILE A 60 -17.58 -1.52 -10.80
C ILE A 60 -17.24 -0.04 -11.14
N SER A 61 -17.12 0.84 -10.13
CA SER A 61 -16.87 2.28 -10.27
C SER A 61 -15.40 2.67 -10.17
N ASN A 62 -15.05 3.83 -10.76
CA ASN A 62 -13.72 4.42 -10.63
C ASN A 62 -13.51 5.05 -9.25
N HIS A 63 -12.30 4.93 -8.69
CA HIS A 63 -11.93 5.47 -7.39
C HIS A 63 -10.61 6.23 -7.45
N ILE A 64 -10.52 7.35 -6.72
CA ILE A 64 -9.31 8.18 -6.64
C ILE A 64 -8.74 8.02 -5.23
N ALA A 65 -7.54 7.47 -5.11
CA ALA A 65 -6.80 7.39 -3.84
C ALA A 65 -5.69 8.45 -3.83
N LYS A 66 -5.56 9.22 -2.73
CA LYS A 66 -4.59 10.32 -2.63
C LYS A 66 -3.59 10.09 -1.51
N PHE A 67 -2.30 10.21 -1.83
CA PHE A 67 -1.20 10.20 -0.87
C PHE A 67 -0.24 11.36 -1.14
N ALA A 68 -0.40 12.46 -0.38
CA ALA A 68 0.35 13.70 -0.56
C ALA A 68 0.19 14.24 -2.00
N ASP A 69 1.28 14.42 -2.72
CA ASP A 69 1.32 14.81 -4.14
C ASP A 69 1.03 13.64 -5.09
N ASN A 70 1.21 12.38 -4.63
CA ASN A 70 0.91 11.20 -5.43
C ASN A 70 -0.60 10.91 -5.40
N THR A 71 -1.25 11.07 -6.55
CA THR A 71 -2.66 10.71 -6.74
C THR A 71 -2.74 9.49 -7.65
N THR A 72 -3.45 8.45 -7.20
CA THR A 72 -3.68 7.24 -7.98
C THR A 72 -5.16 7.16 -8.35
N VAL A 73 -5.43 7.24 -9.65
CA VAL A 73 -6.77 7.02 -10.19
C VAL A 73 -6.86 5.56 -10.62
N VAL A 74 -7.79 4.82 -10.01
CA VAL A 74 -8.07 3.43 -10.37
C VAL A 74 -9.42 3.38 -11.05
N GLY A 75 -9.44 2.96 -12.31
CA GLY A 75 -10.67 2.75 -13.05
C GLY A 75 -10.80 1.31 -13.54
N LEU A 76 -12.03 0.80 -13.51
CA LEU A 76 -12.34 -0.51 -14.06
C LEU A 76 -12.59 -0.39 -15.56
N ILE A 77 -11.88 -1.19 -16.36
CA ILE A 77 -12.09 -1.27 -17.81
C ILE A 77 -13.10 -2.39 -18.07
N SER A 78 -14.30 -2.05 -18.51
CA SER A 78 -15.35 -3.02 -18.86
C SER A 78 -15.50 -3.10 -20.37
N LYS A 79 -15.58 -4.31 -20.95
CA LYS A 79 -15.75 -4.53 -22.39
C LYS A 79 -14.73 -3.80 -23.28
N ASN A 80 -13.49 -3.65 -22.80
CA ASN A 80 -12.43 -2.88 -23.46
C ASN A 80 -12.70 -1.38 -23.60
N ASP A 81 -13.72 -0.85 -22.91
CA ASP A 81 -14.02 0.57 -22.87
C ASP A 81 -13.28 1.23 -21.71
N LYS A 82 -12.41 2.18 -22.07
CA LYS A 82 -11.62 3.02 -21.14
C LYS A 82 -12.23 4.42 -20.96
N SER A 83 -13.37 4.71 -21.60
CA SER A 83 -13.97 6.05 -21.67
C SER A 83 -14.19 6.67 -20.27
N VAL A 84 -14.77 5.90 -19.35
CA VAL A 84 -15.08 6.36 -17.99
C VAL A 84 -13.80 6.70 -17.22
N TYR A 85 -12.79 5.83 -17.29
CA TYR A 85 -11.48 6.09 -16.67
C TYR A 85 -10.81 7.35 -17.26
N ARG A 86 -10.82 7.48 -18.59
CA ARG A 86 -10.25 8.64 -19.28
C ARG A 86 -10.99 9.93 -18.94
N GLN A 87 -12.32 9.87 -18.81
CA GLN A 87 -13.13 11.01 -18.40
C GLN A 87 -12.81 11.45 -16.96
N GLU A 88 -12.59 10.50 -16.05
CA GLU A 88 -12.14 10.83 -14.68
C GLU A 88 -10.76 11.46 -14.66
N VAL A 89 -9.80 10.95 -15.46
CA VAL A 89 -8.49 11.59 -15.61
C VAL A 89 -8.64 13.02 -16.17
N GLN A 90 -9.47 13.23 -17.18
CA GLN A 90 -9.71 14.56 -17.77
C GLN A 90 -10.33 15.53 -16.76
N ARG A 91 -11.30 15.08 -15.95
CA ARG A 91 -11.88 15.88 -14.87
C ARG A 91 -10.82 16.28 -13.85
N LEU A 92 -9.94 15.35 -13.47
CA LEU A 92 -8.84 15.62 -12.55
C LEU A 92 -7.83 16.61 -13.16
N THR A 93 -7.48 16.47 -14.44
CA THR A 93 -6.63 17.43 -15.15
C THR A 93 -7.25 18.83 -15.20
N ALA A 94 -8.54 18.93 -15.51
CA ALA A 94 -9.26 20.21 -15.51
C ALA A 94 -9.28 20.85 -14.10
N TRP A 95 -9.52 20.05 -13.06
CA TRP A 95 -9.48 20.52 -11.68
C TRP A 95 -8.09 21.00 -11.27
N CYS A 96 -7.02 20.27 -11.63
CA CYS A 96 -5.64 20.71 -11.38
C CYS A 96 -5.36 22.06 -12.03
N LYS A 97 -5.73 22.26 -13.30
CA LYS A 97 -5.58 23.54 -14.01
C LYS A 97 -6.34 24.68 -13.33
N ALA A 98 -7.61 24.44 -12.96
CA ALA A 98 -8.43 25.42 -12.26
C ALA A 98 -7.82 25.85 -10.91
N ASN A 99 -7.11 24.93 -10.25
CA ASN A 99 -6.44 25.16 -8.96
C ASN A 99 -4.95 25.52 -9.10
N ARG A 100 -4.48 25.89 -10.31
CA ARG A 100 -3.09 26.27 -10.58
C ARG A 100 -2.05 25.20 -10.22
N LEU A 101 -2.44 23.93 -10.32
CA LEU A 101 -1.57 22.77 -10.15
C LEU A 101 -1.13 22.24 -11.52
N SER A 102 0.15 21.95 -11.68
CA SER A 102 0.70 21.32 -12.88
C SER A 102 0.85 19.81 -12.68
N LEU A 103 0.30 19.00 -13.58
CA LEU A 103 0.55 17.56 -13.61
C LEU A 103 1.89 17.29 -14.29
N ASN A 104 2.72 16.45 -13.68
CA ASN A 104 3.98 16.03 -14.27
C ASN A 104 3.76 14.75 -15.09
N VAL A 105 3.62 14.89 -16.41
CA VAL A 105 3.36 13.78 -17.33
C VAL A 105 4.52 12.78 -17.32
N ASP A 106 5.76 13.25 -17.27
CA ASP A 106 6.96 12.39 -17.27
C ASP A 106 7.03 11.44 -16.07
N LYS A 107 6.53 11.88 -14.91
CA LYS A 107 6.43 11.07 -13.69
C LYS A 107 5.14 10.26 -13.61
N THR A 108 4.11 10.63 -14.35
CA THR A 108 2.84 9.91 -14.39
C THR A 108 3.00 8.65 -15.23
N LYS A 109 2.56 7.52 -14.72
CA LYS A 109 2.65 6.22 -15.41
C LYS A 109 1.29 5.54 -15.42
N GLU A 110 0.87 5.03 -16.56
CA GLU A 110 -0.35 4.23 -16.70
C GLU A 110 0.00 2.75 -16.54
N MET A 111 -0.58 2.07 -15.56
CA MET A 111 -0.46 0.63 -15.43
C MET A 111 -1.79 -0.02 -15.77
N VAL A 112 -1.82 -0.83 -16.82
CA VAL A 112 -3.01 -1.58 -17.22
C VAL A 112 -2.85 -3.04 -16.78
N VAL A 113 -3.81 -3.54 -16.02
CA VAL A 113 -3.82 -4.92 -15.55
C VAL A 113 -4.93 -5.67 -16.29
N ASP A 114 -4.56 -6.30 -17.41
CA ASP A 114 -5.46 -7.13 -18.22
C ASP A 114 -5.30 -8.62 -17.86
N PHE A 115 -6.40 -9.26 -17.45
CA PHE A 115 -6.45 -10.66 -17.06
C PHE A 115 -6.89 -11.61 -18.18
N ARG A 116 -7.17 -11.09 -19.38
CA ARG A 116 -7.54 -11.90 -20.55
C ARG A 116 -6.32 -12.66 -21.09
N ARG A 117 -6.55 -13.89 -21.59
CA ARG A 117 -5.50 -14.71 -22.22
C ARG A 117 -4.99 -14.10 -23.52
N ALA A 118 -5.87 -13.44 -24.27
CA ALA A 118 -5.50 -12.60 -25.41
C ALA A 118 -5.49 -11.15 -24.94
N GLN A 119 -4.30 -10.58 -24.79
CA GLN A 119 -4.13 -9.17 -24.44
C GLN A 119 -4.42 -8.32 -25.67
N SER A 120 -5.23 -7.28 -25.52
CA SER A 120 -5.47 -6.29 -26.56
C SER A 120 -4.45 -5.16 -26.46
N ASP A 121 -3.95 -4.64 -27.58
CA ASP A 121 -3.14 -3.43 -27.56
C ASP A 121 -3.89 -2.27 -26.91
N HIS A 122 -3.21 -1.60 -25.99
CA HIS A 122 -3.76 -0.50 -25.21
C HIS A 122 -3.26 0.82 -25.77
N SER A 123 -4.18 1.64 -26.27
CA SER A 123 -3.84 3.02 -26.64
C SER A 123 -3.44 3.83 -25.41
N PRO A 124 -2.37 4.65 -25.51
CA PRO A 124 -1.88 5.45 -24.39
C PRO A 124 -2.91 6.48 -23.94
N LEU A 125 -2.95 6.73 -22.64
CA LEU A 125 -3.63 7.88 -22.06
C LEU A 125 -2.90 9.17 -22.46
N PHE A 126 -3.66 10.22 -22.77
CA PHE A 126 -3.11 11.55 -23.04
C PHE A 126 -3.48 12.50 -21.91
N ILE A 127 -2.48 13.21 -21.38
CA ILE A 127 -2.66 14.32 -20.43
C ILE A 127 -2.09 15.55 -21.10
N ASP A 128 -2.92 16.57 -21.30
CA ASP A 128 -2.54 17.82 -21.97
C ASP A 128 -1.88 17.64 -23.35
N GLY A 129 -2.33 16.61 -24.09
CA GLY A 129 -1.81 16.28 -25.42
C GLY A 129 -0.52 15.46 -25.41
N PHE A 130 0.09 15.22 -24.25
CA PHE A 130 1.27 14.37 -24.11
C PHE A 130 0.87 12.93 -23.75
N PRO A 131 1.47 11.92 -24.41
CA PRO A 131 1.20 10.52 -24.11
C PRO A 131 1.82 10.14 -22.76
N VAL A 132 1.04 9.48 -21.91
CA VAL A 132 1.48 8.89 -20.65
C VAL A 132 2.12 7.53 -20.94
N GLU A 133 3.30 7.28 -20.37
CA GLU A 133 3.99 6.00 -20.53
C GLU A 133 3.18 4.86 -19.90
N ILE A 134 2.89 3.82 -20.70
CA ILE A 134 2.30 2.57 -20.21
C ILE A 134 3.42 1.67 -19.70
N ILE A 135 3.29 1.24 -18.45
CA ILE A 135 4.26 0.43 -17.75
C ILE A 135 3.68 -0.93 -17.35
N LYS A 136 4.53 -1.95 -17.31
CA LYS A 136 4.15 -3.30 -16.82
C LYS A 136 4.40 -3.47 -15.33
N SER A 137 5.24 -2.63 -14.73
CA SER A 137 5.52 -2.61 -13.29
C SER A 137 6.05 -1.22 -12.87
N THR A 138 5.78 -0.80 -11.63
CA THR A 138 6.33 0.43 -11.05
C THR A 138 6.50 0.32 -9.54
N LYS A 139 7.41 1.14 -9.00
CA LYS A 139 7.57 1.35 -7.56
C LYS A 139 6.44 2.24 -7.07
N PHE A 140 5.44 1.66 -6.43
CA PHE A 140 4.41 2.45 -5.75
C PHE A 140 4.78 2.65 -4.28
N LEU A 141 4.88 3.91 -3.83
CA LEU A 141 5.11 4.30 -2.43
C LEU A 141 6.31 3.61 -1.75
N GLY A 142 7.40 3.39 -2.48
CA GLY A 142 8.63 2.84 -1.92
C GLY A 142 8.80 1.33 -2.08
N VAL A 143 7.77 0.59 -2.54
CA VAL A 143 7.85 -0.86 -2.75
C VAL A 143 8.41 -1.16 -4.14
N HIS A 144 9.70 -1.50 -4.23
CA HIS A 144 10.29 -2.17 -5.40
C HIS A 144 10.39 -3.65 -5.08
N LEU A 145 9.70 -4.49 -5.86
CA LEU A 145 10.05 -5.90 -5.98
C LEU A 145 11.30 -5.98 -6.88
N ALA A 146 12.48 -6.04 -6.29
CA ALA A 146 13.74 -6.23 -7.00
C ALA A 146 14.47 -7.44 -6.45
N GLU A 147 15.06 -8.21 -7.37
CA GLU A 147 15.31 -9.63 -7.14
C GLU A 147 16.56 -9.93 -6.30
N ASN A 148 17.54 -9.02 -6.14
CA ASN A 148 18.91 -9.46 -5.82
C ASN A 148 19.74 -8.63 -4.83
N PHE A 149 19.18 -7.62 -4.19
CA PHE A 149 19.98 -6.68 -3.36
C PHE A 149 20.38 -7.21 -1.98
N THR A 150 19.65 -8.18 -1.44
CA THR A 150 19.75 -8.56 -0.02
C THR A 150 20.87 -9.56 0.30
N TRP A 151 21.28 -10.37 -0.69
CA TRP A 151 22.07 -11.59 -0.44
C TRP A 151 23.57 -11.35 -0.33
N SER A 152 24.12 -10.45 -1.14
CA SER A 152 25.54 -10.12 -1.13
C SER A 152 25.94 -9.41 0.17
N LEU A 153 25.01 -8.63 0.73
CA LEU A 153 25.23 -7.83 1.93
C LEU A 153 25.26 -8.69 3.20
N LEU A 154 24.31 -9.60 3.38
CA LEU A 154 24.31 -10.55 4.51
C LEU A 154 25.57 -11.43 4.53
N ARG A 155 26.01 -11.91 3.36
CA ARG A 155 27.24 -12.69 3.22
C ARG A 155 28.49 -11.86 3.54
N ARG A 156 28.51 -10.57 3.19
CA ARG A 156 29.62 -9.64 3.51
C ARG A 156 29.66 -9.29 4.99
N LEU A 157 28.51 -9.04 5.62
CA LEU A 157 28.42 -8.74 7.05
C LEU A 157 28.89 -9.92 7.94
N ARG A 158 28.62 -11.16 7.52
CA ARG A 158 29.16 -12.35 8.19
C ARG A 158 30.69 -12.40 8.11
N LYS A 159 31.27 -12.11 6.93
CA LYS A 159 32.74 -12.07 6.75
C LYS A 159 33.40 -10.98 7.60
N ALA A 160 32.65 -9.98 8.02
CA ALA A 160 33.14 -8.92 8.89
C ALA A 160 33.14 -9.29 10.40
N HIS A 161 32.82 -10.56 10.77
CA HIS A 161 32.82 -11.06 12.15
C HIS A 161 32.04 -10.18 13.15
N LEU A 162 30.94 -9.57 12.69
CA LEU A 162 30.12 -8.71 13.54
C LEU A 162 29.35 -9.51 14.60
N PRO A 163 29.17 -8.97 15.82
CA PRO A 163 28.35 -9.58 16.86
C PRO A 163 26.91 -9.88 16.39
N PRO A 164 26.31 -11.02 16.80
CA PRO A 164 24.93 -11.38 16.47
C PRO A 164 23.85 -10.31 16.77
N PRO A 165 23.94 -9.51 17.85
CA PRO A 165 22.98 -8.43 18.10
C PRO A 165 22.96 -7.35 17.01
N ILE A 166 24.13 -6.99 16.47
CA ILE A 166 24.27 -5.97 15.42
C ILE A 166 23.69 -6.50 14.10
N LEU A 167 23.97 -7.78 13.79
CA LEU A 167 23.41 -8.44 12.63
C LEU A 167 21.88 -8.57 12.72
N THR A 168 21.35 -8.85 13.92
CA THR A 168 19.90 -8.90 14.16
C THR A 168 19.27 -7.53 13.98
N MET A 169 19.86 -6.47 14.54
CA MET A 169 19.40 -5.09 14.35
C MET A 169 19.42 -4.70 12.86
N PHE A 170 20.47 -5.07 12.14
CA PHE A 170 20.58 -4.83 10.71
C PHE A 170 19.51 -5.57 9.92
N TYR A 171 19.30 -6.87 10.20
CA TYR A 171 18.22 -7.66 9.60
C TYR A 171 16.85 -7.03 9.84
N ARG A 172 16.54 -6.69 11.10
CA ARG A 172 15.26 -6.05 11.48
C ARG A 172 15.06 -4.71 10.78
N GLY A 173 16.09 -3.88 10.76
CA GLY A 173 16.02 -2.52 10.21
C GLY A 173 15.97 -2.47 8.68
N THR A 174 16.53 -3.46 7.99
CA THR A 174 16.64 -3.44 6.51
C THR A 174 15.75 -4.48 5.86
N ILE A 175 15.98 -5.76 6.15
CA ILE A 175 15.32 -6.88 5.47
C ILE A 175 13.92 -7.08 6.00
N GLU A 176 13.76 -7.20 7.33
CA GLU A 176 12.46 -7.37 7.95
C GLU A 176 11.57 -6.14 7.71
N SER A 177 12.14 -4.93 7.76
CA SER A 177 11.42 -3.69 7.43
C SER A 177 10.85 -3.70 6.00
N ILE A 178 11.64 -4.15 5.01
CA ILE A 178 11.18 -4.28 3.62
C ILE A 178 10.16 -5.41 3.47
N LEU A 179 10.43 -6.59 4.05
CA LEU A 179 9.53 -7.75 3.98
C LEU A 179 8.21 -7.52 4.72
N SER A 180 8.22 -6.77 5.81
CA SER A 180 7.01 -6.42 6.57
C SER A 180 6.29 -5.20 6.00
N SER A 181 6.95 -4.44 5.11
CA SER A 181 6.33 -3.31 4.42
C SER A 181 5.17 -3.80 3.57
N CYS A 182 3.97 -3.36 3.95
CA CYS A 182 2.71 -3.70 3.30
C CYS A 182 2.46 -5.20 3.12
N ILE A 183 3.03 -6.06 3.97
CA ILE A 183 2.91 -7.53 3.87
C ILE A 183 1.44 -7.99 3.85
N THR A 184 0.56 -7.24 4.53
CA THR A 184 -0.88 -7.51 4.59
C THR A 184 -1.56 -7.36 3.22
N ALA A 185 -1.01 -6.54 2.32
CA ALA A 185 -1.57 -6.27 1.00
C ALA A 185 -1.24 -7.33 -0.05
N TRP A 186 -0.03 -7.90 0.02
CA TRP A 186 0.50 -8.76 -1.05
C TRP A 186 0.65 -10.23 -0.64
N PHE A 187 1.00 -10.55 0.60
CA PHE A 187 1.39 -11.91 0.99
C PHE A 187 0.26 -12.94 0.85
N GLY A 188 -0.99 -12.54 1.14
CA GLY A 188 -2.15 -13.41 0.95
C GLY A 188 -2.30 -13.89 -0.50
N ASN A 189 -1.89 -13.07 -1.47
CA ASN A 189 -1.95 -13.36 -2.90
C ASN A 189 -0.70 -14.06 -3.46
N CYS A 190 0.35 -14.28 -2.65
CA CYS A 190 1.54 -14.99 -3.08
C CYS A 190 1.23 -16.46 -3.39
N THR A 191 1.84 -16.96 -4.48
CA THR A 191 1.79 -18.37 -4.84
C THR A 191 2.58 -19.24 -3.86
N VAL A 192 2.43 -20.56 -3.95
CA VAL A 192 3.20 -21.50 -3.11
C VAL A 192 4.71 -21.37 -3.37
N SER A 193 5.13 -21.14 -4.62
CA SER A 193 6.54 -20.91 -4.94
C SER A 193 7.05 -19.61 -4.31
N ASP A 194 6.30 -18.52 -4.42
CA ASP A 194 6.70 -17.23 -3.83
C ASP A 194 6.89 -17.34 -2.32
N ARG A 195 5.95 -18.00 -1.63
CA ARG A 195 6.02 -18.23 -0.18
C ARG A 195 7.25 -19.07 0.19
N LYS A 196 7.60 -20.08 -0.61
CA LYS A 196 8.82 -20.88 -0.41
C LYS A 196 10.07 -20.03 -0.59
N THR A 197 10.15 -19.22 -1.64
CA THR A 197 11.28 -18.32 -1.88
C THR A 197 11.43 -17.30 -0.75
N LEU A 198 10.34 -16.68 -0.32
CA LEU A 198 10.35 -15.74 0.81
C LEU A 198 10.77 -16.40 2.12
N GLN A 199 10.29 -17.61 2.39
CA GLN A 199 10.72 -18.37 3.58
C GLN A 199 12.21 -18.76 3.49
N GLN A 200 12.73 -19.04 2.30
CA GLN A 200 14.17 -19.25 2.10
C GLN A 200 14.98 -17.98 2.38
N ILE A 201 14.45 -16.79 2.09
CA ILE A 201 15.11 -15.52 2.45
C ILE A 201 15.25 -15.39 3.96
N VAL A 202 14.17 -15.66 4.70
CA VAL A 202 14.19 -15.64 6.18
C VAL A 202 15.18 -16.68 6.71
N ARG A 203 15.16 -17.93 6.20
CA ARG A 203 16.11 -18.99 6.60
C ARG A 203 17.56 -18.65 6.25
N THR A 204 17.80 -17.97 5.14
CA THR A 204 19.15 -17.52 4.77
C THR A 204 19.64 -16.44 5.74
N ALA A 205 18.74 -15.66 6.33
CA ALA A 205 19.08 -14.72 7.39
C ALA A 205 19.32 -15.41 8.75
N GLU A 206 18.80 -16.61 9.00
CA GLU A 206 19.12 -17.41 10.19
C GLU A 206 20.60 -17.86 10.22
N ILE A 207 21.34 -17.71 9.10
CA ILE A 207 22.80 -17.84 9.05
C ILE A 207 23.50 -16.86 10.02
N ILE A 208 22.79 -15.81 10.49
CA ILE A 208 23.22 -14.88 11.53
C ILE A 208 23.30 -15.53 12.94
N GLY A 209 22.80 -16.77 13.10
CA GLY A 209 22.83 -17.50 14.37
C GLY A 209 21.67 -17.19 15.29
N VAL A 210 20.60 -16.58 14.77
CA VAL A 210 19.37 -16.25 15.50
C VAL A 210 18.20 -16.92 14.80
N SER A 211 17.34 -17.59 15.59
CA SER A 211 16.08 -18.14 15.09
C SER A 211 15.13 -16.99 14.74
N LEU A 212 14.62 -16.99 13.51
CA LEU A 212 13.72 -15.96 13.01
C LEU A 212 12.30 -16.53 12.86
N PRO A 213 11.25 -15.73 13.12
CA PRO A 213 9.88 -16.17 12.95
C PRO A 213 9.60 -16.53 11.48
N LEU A 214 8.67 -17.46 11.24
CA LEU A 214 8.24 -17.76 9.87
C LEU A 214 7.61 -16.52 9.25
N ILE A 215 7.76 -16.35 7.93
CA ILE A 215 7.14 -15.20 7.25
C ILE A 215 5.61 -15.25 7.34
N THR A 216 5.05 -16.45 7.48
CA THR A 216 3.62 -16.65 7.75
C THR A 216 3.21 -16.05 9.09
N ASP A 217 4.04 -16.18 10.12
CA ASP A 217 3.74 -15.69 11.47
C ASP A 217 3.86 -14.17 11.52
N MET A 218 4.84 -13.63 10.79
CA MET A 218 4.95 -12.18 10.58
C MET A 218 3.70 -11.64 9.88
N TYR A 219 3.24 -12.31 8.81
CA TYR A 219 2.03 -11.92 8.09
C TYR A 219 0.78 -11.98 8.99
N THR A 220 0.55 -13.09 9.70
CA THR A 220 -0.63 -13.24 10.58
C THR A 220 -0.63 -12.19 11.68
N THR A 221 0.51 -11.99 12.36
CA THR A 221 0.66 -10.99 13.42
C THR A 221 0.34 -9.59 12.90
N ARG A 222 0.90 -9.21 11.74
CA ARG A 222 0.66 -7.90 11.12
C ARG A 222 -0.79 -7.74 10.67
N CYS A 223 -1.40 -8.78 10.11
CA CYS A 223 -2.80 -8.77 9.72
C CYS A 223 -3.73 -8.58 10.91
N ILE A 224 -3.48 -9.28 12.02
CA ILE A 224 -4.29 -9.16 13.25
C ILE A 224 -4.13 -7.77 13.86
N HIS A 225 -2.89 -7.30 14.06
CA HIS A 225 -2.64 -5.96 14.60
C HIS A 225 -3.32 -4.87 13.76
N LYS A 226 -3.22 -4.98 12.43
CA LYS A 226 -3.88 -4.02 11.54
C LYS A 226 -5.40 -4.12 11.63
N ALA A 227 -5.96 -5.32 11.65
CA ALA A 227 -7.40 -5.53 11.77
C ALA A 227 -7.92 -4.93 13.08
N ASN A 228 -7.26 -5.19 14.20
CA ASN A 228 -7.59 -4.60 15.50
C ASN A 228 -7.52 -3.07 15.44
N SER A 229 -6.47 -2.49 14.86
CA SER A 229 -6.37 -1.03 14.69
C SER A 229 -7.52 -0.42 13.86
N ILE A 230 -8.10 -1.16 12.92
CA ILE A 230 -9.25 -0.71 12.13
C ILE A 230 -10.56 -0.89 12.91
N VAL A 231 -10.69 -2.00 13.64
CA VAL A 231 -11.84 -2.29 14.51
C VAL A 231 -11.92 -1.26 15.65
N ASP A 232 -10.78 -0.89 16.24
CA ASP A 232 -10.70 0.04 17.36
C ASP A 232 -10.84 1.51 16.94
N ASP A 233 -10.82 1.81 15.63
CA ASP A 233 -10.99 3.16 15.06
C ASP A 233 -12.29 3.28 14.25
N PRO A 234 -13.40 3.75 14.86
CA PRO A 234 -14.67 3.97 14.17
C PRO A 234 -14.60 4.98 13.01
N THR A 235 -13.58 5.84 12.99
CA THR A 235 -13.37 6.83 11.92
C THR A 235 -12.65 6.25 10.70
N HIS A 236 -12.19 4.99 10.79
CA HIS A 236 -11.54 4.31 9.70
C HIS A 236 -12.54 3.96 8.60
N LEU A 237 -12.22 4.31 7.34
CA LEU A 237 -13.11 4.07 6.20
C LEU A 237 -13.53 2.59 6.10
N SER A 238 -12.58 1.70 6.33
CA SER A 238 -12.80 0.25 6.30
C SER A 238 -13.37 -0.34 7.60
N HIS A 239 -13.68 0.47 8.62
CA HIS A 239 -14.28 0.00 9.88
C HIS A 239 -15.59 -0.76 9.63
N THR A 240 -16.40 -0.28 8.68
CA THR A 240 -17.67 -0.91 8.30
C THR A 240 -17.52 -2.29 7.68
N LEU A 241 -16.31 -2.69 7.26
CA LEU A 241 -16.04 -4.04 6.76
C LEU A 241 -15.89 -5.07 7.91
N PHE A 242 -15.69 -4.62 9.14
CA PHE A 242 -15.48 -5.48 10.32
C PHE A 242 -16.71 -5.56 11.23
N THR A 243 -17.91 -5.74 10.67
CA THR A 243 -19.14 -5.85 11.48
C THR A 243 -19.20 -7.16 12.27
N LEU A 244 -19.47 -7.09 13.57
CA LEU A 244 -19.78 -8.27 14.40
C LEU A 244 -21.16 -8.87 14.04
N LEU A 245 -21.29 -10.18 14.21
CA LEU A 245 -22.59 -10.87 14.20
C LEU A 245 -23.36 -10.57 15.49
N LEU A 246 -24.67 -10.86 15.48
CA LEU A 246 -25.55 -10.66 16.65
C LEU A 246 -25.06 -11.37 17.93
N SER A 247 -24.26 -12.44 17.78
CA SER A 247 -23.65 -13.14 18.91
C SER A 247 -22.52 -12.35 19.59
N GLY A 248 -22.01 -11.27 18.98
CA GLY A 248 -20.89 -10.47 19.47
C GLY A 248 -19.52 -11.17 19.41
N LYS A 249 -19.45 -12.45 19.03
CA LYS A 249 -18.22 -13.26 19.10
C LYS A 249 -17.41 -13.31 17.82
N ARG A 250 -18.08 -13.21 16.66
CA ARG A 250 -17.48 -13.39 15.34
C ARG A 250 -17.80 -12.21 14.44
N HIS A 251 -16.83 -11.80 13.64
CA HIS A 251 -17.03 -10.85 12.56
C HIS A 251 -17.69 -11.53 11.35
N ARG A 252 -18.60 -10.80 10.70
CA ARG A 252 -19.28 -11.22 9.48
C ARG A 252 -18.25 -11.42 8.37
N SER A 253 -18.25 -12.60 7.75
CA SER A 253 -17.39 -12.87 6.60
C SER A 253 -17.76 -11.99 5.41
N ILE A 254 -16.74 -11.47 4.72
CA ILE A 254 -16.93 -10.77 3.45
C ILE A 254 -17.13 -11.83 2.36
N TRP A 255 -18.22 -11.73 1.63
CA TRP A 255 -18.45 -12.56 0.45
C TRP A 255 -17.42 -12.22 -0.63
N ALA A 256 -16.69 -13.24 -1.10
CA ALA A 256 -15.63 -13.06 -2.08
C ALA A 256 -15.91 -13.92 -3.31
N LEU A 257 -16.18 -13.27 -4.43
CA LEU A 257 -16.46 -13.91 -5.73
C LEU A 257 -15.25 -14.57 -6.39
N THR A 258 -14.04 -14.22 -5.96
CA THR A 258 -12.80 -14.74 -6.54
C THR A 258 -11.82 -15.17 -5.47
N THR A 259 -11.00 -16.18 -5.76
CA THR A 259 -9.91 -16.63 -4.88
C THR A 259 -8.96 -15.48 -4.53
N ARG A 260 -8.71 -14.58 -5.48
CA ARG A 260 -7.87 -13.39 -5.29
C ARG A 260 -8.47 -12.41 -4.28
N LEU A 261 -9.77 -12.15 -4.35
CA LEU A 261 -10.45 -11.32 -3.36
C LEU A 261 -10.46 -12.02 -1.99
N CYS A 262 -10.75 -13.33 -1.96
CA CYS A 262 -10.72 -14.15 -0.75
C CYS A 262 -9.33 -14.14 -0.06
N ASN A 263 -8.26 -14.03 -0.85
CA ASN A 263 -6.88 -13.97 -0.40
C ASN A 263 -6.37 -12.54 -0.13
N SER A 264 -7.20 -11.52 -0.33
CA SER A 264 -6.85 -10.13 0.00
C SER A 264 -6.94 -9.87 1.51
N PHE A 265 -6.43 -8.70 1.94
CA PHE A 265 -6.32 -8.35 3.35
C PHE A 265 -7.64 -8.54 4.14
N PHE A 266 -8.75 -7.89 3.74
CA PHE A 266 -9.96 -7.85 4.57
C PHE A 266 -10.58 -9.23 4.85
N PRO A 267 -10.81 -10.11 3.85
CA PRO A 267 -11.35 -11.44 4.14
C PRO A 267 -10.39 -12.31 4.97
N GLN A 268 -9.07 -12.18 4.76
CA GLN A 268 -8.07 -12.91 5.54
C GLN A 268 -8.01 -12.40 6.99
N ALA A 269 -8.04 -11.08 7.20
CA ALA A 269 -8.06 -10.46 8.51
C ALA A 269 -9.28 -10.92 9.33
N ILE A 270 -10.48 -10.92 8.73
CA ILE A 270 -11.71 -11.39 9.38
C ILE A 270 -11.61 -12.87 9.75
N ARG A 271 -11.05 -13.71 8.86
CA ARG A 271 -10.85 -15.14 9.15
C ARG A 271 -9.88 -15.32 10.33
N LEU A 272 -8.79 -14.58 10.37
CA LEU A 272 -7.81 -14.64 11.45
C LEU A 272 -8.42 -14.21 12.79
N LEU A 273 -9.16 -13.09 12.82
CA LEU A 273 -9.85 -12.64 14.03
C LEU A 273 -10.88 -13.68 14.51
N ASN A 274 -11.63 -14.29 13.59
CA ASN A 274 -12.62 -15.32 13.93
C ASN A 274 -12.00 -16.65 14.42
N THR A 275 -10.71 -16.87 14.22
CA THR A 275 -9.99 -18.04 14.73
C THR A 275 -9.32 -17.80 16.08
N GLN A 276 -9.22 -16.54 16.53
CA GLN A 276 -8.64 -16.20 17.84
C GLN A 276 -9.67 -16.15 18.98
N ASN A 277 -10.96 -16.06 18.66
CA ASN A 277 -12.10 -16.05 19.59
C ASN A 277 -12.86 -17.37 19.60
#